data_AF-A0AAD2GAF0-F1
#
_entry.id   AF-A0AAD2GAF0-F1
#
_cell.length_a   1.000
_cell.length_b   1.000
_cell.length_c   1.000
_cell.angle_alpha   90.00
_cell.angle_beta   90.00
_cell.angle_gamma   90.00
#
_symmetry.space_group_name_H-M   'P 1'
#
loop_
_entity.id
_entity.type
_entity.pdbx_description
1 polymer ?
#
loop_
_entity_poly.entity_id
_entity_poly.type
_entity_poly.pdbx_seq_one_letter_code
_entity_poly.pdbx_strand_id
1 'polypeptide(L)'
;MPVGTRKKKSNASAKRRLFFGNQESDSGKKRKEVPIEIEDDSPRPTQSTLSETPQKKIRYGRAKVITPDKEDDKKKEAEYVPTYIHKNLSYHRKGKAMLDPTTQKTFDLVTRFFQVPENFEQDRRFGPIAGTCFEERMIQAYNLGMLEPIEEENASIELCSSCASEGHKSVDCPQLL
;
A
#
# COMPACT_ATOMS: atom_id res chain seq x y z
N MET A 1 8.64 -32.17 -61.51
CA MET A 1 9.72 -31.52 -60.74
C MET A 1 9.09 -30.46 -59.84
N PRO A 2 8.85 -30.69 -58.54
CA PRO A 2 8.29 -29.67 -57.64
C PRO A 2 9.40 -28.80 -57.06
N VAL A 3 9.33 -27.48 -57.31
CA VAL A 3 10.24 -26.48 -56.74
C VAL A 3 9.65 -25.98 -55.42
N GLY A 4 10.26 -26.39 -54.32
CA GLY A 4 9.89 -25.97 -52.97
C GLY A 4 10.38 -24.56 -52.65
N THR A 5 9.46 -23.66 -52.30
CA THR A 5 9.80 -22.32 -51.79
C THR A 5 9.85 -22.33 -50.27
N ARG A 6 11.06 -22.19 -49.71
CA ARG A 6 11.32 -22.07 -48.26
C ARG A 6 10.89 -20.69 -47.74
N LYS A 7 10.01 -20.67 -46.72
CA LYS A 7 9.70 -19.51 -45.89
C LYS A 7 10.95 -19.07 -45.09
N LYS A 8 11.42 -17.84 -45.28
CA LYS A 8 12.39 -17.19 -44.39
C LYS A 8 11.64 -16.49 -43.24
N LYS A 9 12.02 -16.81 -42.00
CA LYS A 9 11.57 -16.14 -40.76
C LYS A 9 12.35 -14.84 -40.59
N SER A 10 11.64 -13.72 -40.41
CA SER A 10 12.23 -12.42 -40.05
C SER A 10 12.20 -12.24 -38.53
N ASN A 11 13.35 -12.39 -37.87
CA ASN A 11 13.54 -11.92 -36.50
C ASN A 11 14.27 -10.57 -36.55
N ALA A 12 13.51 -9.48 -36.74
CA ALA A 12 14.02 -8.13 -36.52
C ALA A 12 13.78 -7.76 -35.05
N SER A 13 14.83 -7.97 -34.24
CA SER A 13 14.85 -7.59 -32.83
C SER A 13 14.74 -6.08 -32.69
N ALA A 14 13.72 -5.64 -31.95
CA ALA A 14 13.41 -4.24 -31.67
C ALA A 14 14.52 -3.61 -30.82
N LYS A 15 15.38 -2.81 -31.47
CA LYS A 15 16.25 -1.83 -30.79
C LYS A 15 15.36 -0.71 -30.23
N ARG A 16 14.85 -0.88 -29.01
CA ARG A 16 14.32 0.25 -28.20
C ARG A 16 15.51 1.08 -27.72
N ARG A 17 15.98 2.00 -28.57
CA ARG A 17 16.81 3.13 -28.11
C ARG A 17 15.87 4.10 -27.42
N LEU A 18 15.96 4.18 -26.09
CA LEU A 18 15.41 5.29 -25.32
C LEU A 18 16.27 6.52 -25.64
N PHE A 19 15.76 7.37 -26.53
CA PHE A 19 16.29 8.71 -26.74
C PHE A 19 15.78 9.59 -25.59
N PHE A 20 16.63 9.83 -24.59
CA PHE A 20 16.45 10.93 -23.66
C PHE A 20 16.98 12.19 -24.34
N GLY A 21 16.06 12.96 -24.94
CA GLY A 21 16.38 14.28 -25.46
C GLY A 21 16.72 15.23 -24.32
N ASN A 22 18.02 15.50 -24.15
CA ASN A 22 18.51 16.67 -23.42
C ASN A 22 18.19 17.92 -24.26
N GLN A 23 17.29 18.77 -23.77
CA GLN A 23 17.33 20.20 -24.07
C GLN A 23 17.99 20.89 -22.88
N GLU A 24 19.27 21.18 -23.06
CA GLU A 24 20.04 22.06 -22.18
C GLU A 24 19.68 23.51 -22.53
N SER A 25 19.15 24.24 -21.54
CA SER A 25 19.25 25.69 -21.46
C SER A 25 20.23 26.05 -20.33
N ASP A 26 21.42 26.45 -20.75
CA ASP A 26 22.13 27.65 -20.30
C ASP A 26 22.02 28.06 -18.82
N SER A 27 23.12 27.85 -18.07
CA SER A 27 23.79 28.94 -17.33
C SER A 27 25.00 28.40 -16.55
N GLY A 28 26.17 28.86 -16.96
CA GLY A 28 27.45 28.45 -16.39
C GLY A 28 27.61 28.84 -14.91
N LYS A 29 27.91 27.84 -14.08
CA LYS A 29 28.67 28.02 -12.83
C LYS A 29 29.69 26.89 -12.70
N LYS A 30 30.97 27.27 -12.86
CA LYS A 30 32.15 26.41 -12.66
C LYS A 30 32.14 25.87 -11.22
N ARG A 31 31.83 24.58 -11.05
CA ARG A 31 32.14 23.82 -9.83
C ARG A 31 33.41 23.01 -10.09
N LYS A 32 34.37 23.15 -9.18
CA LYS A 32 35.63 22.42 -9.16
C LYS A 32 35.35 20.95 -8.88
N GLU A 33 35.93 20.09 -9.70
CA GLU A 33 35.92 18.63 -9.56
C GLU A 33 36.83 18.23 -8.39
N VAL A 34 36.30 17.36 -7.52
CA VAL A 34 37.06 16.68 -6.47
C VAL A 34 37.29 15.25 -6.98
N PRO A 35 38.55 14.77 -7.06
CA PRO A 35 38.84 13.40 -7.47
C PRO A 35 38.28 12.40 -6.45
N ILE A 36 37.52 11.42 -6.95
CA ILE A 36 37.08 10.24 -6.20
C ILE A 36 38.04 9.12 -6.57
N GLU A 37 38.89 8.74 -5.61
CA GLU A 37 39.76 7.57 -5.72
C GLU A 37 38.90 6.31 -5.57
N ILE A 38 39.01 5.44 -6.57
CA ILE A 38 38.45 4.09 -6.59
C ILE A 38 39.61 3.16 -6.22
N GLU A 39 39.52 2.53 -5.06
CA GLU A 39 40.40 1.42 -4.70
C GLU A 39 39.70 0.08 -5.02
N ASP A 40 40.24 -0.59 -6.03
CA ASP A 40 40.07 -2.02 -6.34
C ASP A 40 41.19 -2.80 -5.63
N ASP A 41 40.85 -3.67 -4.67
CA ASP A 41 41.61 -4.84 -4.20
C ASP A 41 40.80 -5.48 -3.05
N SER A 42 40.56 -6.78 -2.87
CA SER A 42 41.14 -8.02 -3.39
C SER A 42 40.24 -9.20 -2.86
N PRO A 43 40.56 -10.49 -3.10
CA PRO A 43 39.57 -11.57 -3.23
C PRO A 43 39.19 -12.35 -1.95
N ARG A 44 38.07 -13.07 -2.10
CA ARG A 44 37.53 -14.22 -1.35
C ARG A 44 38.61 -15.17 -0.80
N PRO A 45 38.36 -15.82 0.36
CA PRO A 45 38.49 -17.28 0.33
C PRO A 45 37.44 -18.08 1.15
N THR A 46 37.14 -19.24 0.57
CA THR A 46 36.88 -20.57 1.16
C THR A 46 35.67 -20.87 2.03
N GLN A 47 34.93 -21.84 1.48
CA GLN A 47 34.02 -22.79 2.08
C GLN A 47 34.69 -23.59 3.21
N SER A 48 33.95 -23.87 4.27
CA SER A 48 34.30 -24.91 5.25
C SER A 48 33.14 -25.89 5.39
N THR A 49 33.46 -27.09 4.92
CA THR A 49 32.84 -28.40 4.95
C THR A 49 32.05 -28.79 6.21
N LEU A 50 30.94 -29.49 5.90
CA LEU A 50 30.23 -30.49 6.69
C LEU A 50 31.08 -31.21 7.75
N SER A 51 30.54 -31.27 8.97
CA SER A 51 30.88 -32.31 9.95
C SER A 51 29.57 -32.89 10.50
N GLU A 52 29.08 -33.93 9.85
CA GLU A 52 28.04 -34.81 10.38
C GLU A 52 28.61 -35.65 11.52
N THR A 53 28.03 -35.54 12.71
CA THR A 53 28.26 -36.50 13.80
C THR A 53 26.94 -37.20 14.15
N PRO A 54 26.90 -38.54 14.19
CA PRO A 54 25.68 -39.29 14.47
C PRO A 54 25.45 -39.37 15.99
N GLN A 55 24.41 -38.70 16.49
CA GLN A 55 24.04 -38.80 17.91
C GLN A 55 22.75 -39.61 18.11
N LYS A 56 22.82 -40.46 19.13
CA LYS A 56 22.03 -41.65 19.43
C LYS A 56 20.53 -41.36 19.54
N LYS A 57 19.71 -42.21 18.91
CA LYS A 57 18.25 -42.25 19.09
C LYS A 57 17.90 -42.75 20.50
N ILE A 58 17.52 -41.84 21.38
CA ILE A 58 16.88 -42.16 22.66
C ILE A 58 15.41 -42.48 22.37
N ARG A 59 14.98 -43.73 22.63
CA ARG A 59 13.56 -44.12 22.56
C ARG A 59 12.87 -43.68 23.85
N TYR A 60 12.20 -42.54 23.81
CA TYR A 60 11.29 -42.13 24.88
C TYR A 60 9.98 -42.91 24.76
N GLY A 61 9.53 -43.46 25.89
CA GLY A 61 8.25 -44.14 26.02
C GLY A 61 7.09 -43.25 25.57
N ARG A 62 6.10 -43.87 24.93
CA ARG A 62 4.94 -43.21 24.32
C ARG A 62 3.99 -42.75 25.44
N ALA A 63 4.22 -41.56 26.00
CA ALA A 63 3.26 -40.90 26.85
C ALA A 63 2.01 -40.55 26.02
N LYS A 64 0.83 -41.00 26.46
CA LYS A 64 -0.45 -40.58 25.88
C LYS A 64 -0.66 -39.10 26.21
N VAL A 65 -0.37 -38.24 25.25
CA VAL A 65 -0.73 -36.82 25.30
C VAL A 65 -2.26 -36.75 25.17
N ILE A 66 -2.93 -36.42 26.27
CA ILE A 66 -4.33 -36.01 26.27
C ILE A 66 -4.31 -34.54 25.86
N THR A 67 -4.56 -34.27 24.58
CA THR A 67 -4.83 -32.92 24.09
C THR A 67 -6.23 -32.52 24.53
N PRO A 68 -6.41 -31.46 25.34
CA PRO A 68 -7.75 -30.92 25.58
C PRO A 68 -8.30 -30.41 24.25
N ASP A 69 -9.55 -30.78 23.98
CA ASP A 69 -10.30 -30.36 22.81
C ASP A 69 -10.28 -28.84 22.70
N LYS A 70 -9.51 -28.33 21.73
CA LYS A 70 -9.58 -26.92 21.35
C LYS A 70 -10.86 -26.75 20.59
N GLU A 71 -11.83 -26.16 21.25
CA GLU A 71 -13.03 -25.59 20.64
C GLU A 71 -12.63 -24.82 19.38
N ASP A 72 -13.37 -25.07 18.30
CA ASP A 72 -13.17 -24.49 16.97
C ASP A 72 -13.39 -22.97 16.99
N ASP A 73 -12.37 -22.24 17.45
CA ASP A 73 -12.20 -20.84 17.10
C ASP A 73 -12.02 -20.80 15.58
N LYS A 74 -13.10 -20.48 14.87
CA LYS A 74 -13.08 -20.00 13.49
C LYS A 74 -12.19 -18.77 13.44
N LYS A 75 -10.88 -19.00 13.33
CA LYS A 75 -9.87 -17.97 13.09
C LYS A 75 -10.22 -17.32 11.77
N LYS A 76 -10.90 -16.17 11.84
CA LYS A 76 -10.87 -15.19 10.76
C LYS A 76 -9.40 -15.01 10.43
N GLU A 77 -9.02 -15.30 9.19
CA GLU A 77 -7.66 -15.09 8.72
C GLU A 77 -7.26 -13.67 9.12
N ALA A 78 -6.30 -13.54 10.03
CA ALA A 78 -5.92 -12.24 10.54
C ALA A 78 -5.34 -11.45 9.36
N GLU A 79 -6.05 -10.42 8.93
CA GLU A 79 -5.61 -9.54 7.85
C GLU A 79 -4.19 -9.05 8.17
N TYR A 80 -3.27 -9.19 7.21
CA TYR A 80 -1.89 -8.75 7.40
C TYR A 80 -1.83 -7.23 7.46
N VAL A 81 -1.37 -6.70 8.59
CA VAL A 81 -1.25 -5.25 8.81
C VAL A 81 0.23 -4.84 8.74
N PRO A 82 0.63 -3.99 7.77
CA PRO A 82 2.01 -3.50 7.65
C PRO A 82 2.37 -2.44 8.71
N THR A 83 2.48 -2.86 9.97
CA THR A 83 2.69 -1.95 11.12
C THR A 83 3.91 -1.04 10.99
N TYR A 84 5.01 -1.54 10.40
CA TYR A 84 6.23 -0.76 10.18
C TYR A 84 6.01 0.39 9.20
N ILE A 85 5.28 0.15 8.11
CA ILE A 85 4.97 1.15 7.10
C ILE A 85 4.05 2.22 7.71
N HIS A 86 2.99 1.79 8.42
CA HIS A 86 2.06 2.73 9.06
C HIS A 86 2.76 3.63 10.07
N LYS A 87 3.69 3.08 10.86
CA LYS A 87 4.48 3.86 11.81
C LYS A 87 5.38 4.90 11.12
N ASN A 88 6.08 4.53 10.06
CA ASN A 88 6.98 5.44 9.34
C ASN A 88 6.24 6.55 8.60
N LEU A 89 5.02 6.25 8.14
CA LEU A 89 4.17 7.18 7.43
C LEU A 89 3.25 7.98 8.35
N SER A 90 3.39 7.84 9.67
CA SER A 90 2.50 8.46 10.66
C SER A 90 1.00 8.20 10.37
N TYR A 91 0.70 7.01 9.83
CA TYR A 91 -0.66 6.61 9.50
C TYR A 91 -1.33 5.94 10.70
N HIS A 92 -2.53 6.42 11.02
CA HIS A 92 -3.37 5.87 12.07
C HIS A 92 -4.52 5.07 11.47
N ARG A 93 -4.64 3.81 11.89
CA ARG A 93 -5.77 2.95 11.51
C ARG A 93 -7.07 3.41 12.17
N LYS A 94 -8.18 2.88 11.66
CA LYS A 94 -9.54 3.11 12.19
C LYS A 94 -9.58 3.04 13.73
N GLY A 95 -10.08 4.11 14.35
CA GLY A 95 -10.29 4.27 15.79
C GLY A 95 -9.01 4.46 16.61
N LYS A 96 -7.84 4.67 15.97
CA LYS A 96 -6.57 4.90 16.68
C LYS A 96 -6.14 6.37 16.71
N ALA A 97 -6.63 7.18 15.78
CA ALA A 97 -6.34 8.61 15.75
C ALA A 97 -7.16 9.36 16.82
N MET A 98 -6.56 10.40 17.40
CA MET A 98 -7.32 11.40 18.15
C MET A 98 -7.80 12.45 17.17
N LEU A 99 -9.12 12.50 16.98
CA LEU A 99 -9.79 13.33 15.97
C LEU A 99 -10.48 14.53 16.62
N ASP A 100 -10.65 15.59 15.84
CA ASP A 100 -11.50 16.71 16.24
C ASP A 100 -12.97 16.25 16.27
N PRO A 101 -13.79 16.69 17.23
CA PRO A 101 -15.21 16.29 17.33
C PRO A 101 -16.01 16.54 16.04
N THR A 102 -15.67 17.56 15.24
CA THR A 102 -16.36 17.81 13.96
C THR A 102 -16.04 16.73 12.94
N THR A 103 -14.76 16.36 12.82
CA THR A 103 -14.31 15.29 11.92
C THR A 103 -14.88 13.94 12.32
N GLN A 104 -14.97 13.64 13.61
CA GLN A 104 -15.57 12.41 14.10
C GLN A 104 -17.06 12.31 13.75
N LYS A 105 -17.82 13.40 13.95
CA LYS A 105 -19.24 13.45 13.55
C LYS A 105 -19.42 13.29 12.04
N THR A 106 -18.56 13.94 11.26
CA THR A 106 -18.57 13.83 9.80
C THR A 106 -18.30 12.38 9.39
N PHE A 107 -17.29 11.75 9.97
CA PHE A 107 -16.96 10.34 9.74
C PHE A 107 -18.17 9.43 10.05
N ASP A 108 -18.81 9.63 11.20
CA ASP A 108 -20.00 8.86 11.59
C ASP A 108 -21.13 9.01 10.57
N LEU A 109 -21.41 10.22 10.09
CA LEU A 109 -22.41 10.45 9.03
C LEU A 109 -22.03 9.76 7.73
N VAL A 110 -20.77 9.87 7.28
CA VAL A 110 -20.31 9.20 6.07
C VAL A 110 -20.47 7.69 6.19
N THR A 111 -20.09 7.08 7.32
CA THR A 111 -20.27 5.62 7.50
C THR A 111 -21.73 5.16 7.56
N ARG A 112 -22.67 6.06 7.84
CA ARG A 112 -24.11 5.74 7.87
C ARG A 112 -24.74 5.72 6.49
N PHE A 113 -24.30 6.61 5.59
CA PHE A 113 -24.90 6.78 4.28
C PHE A 113 -24.09 6.11 3.15
N PHE A 114 -22.78 5.92 3.34
CA PHE A 114 -21.86 5.42 2.34
C PHE A 114 -21.20 4.11 2.75
N GLN A 115 -21.02 3.23 1.77
CA GLN A 115 -20.37 1.94 1.95
C GLN A 115 -18.85 2.14 2.01
N VAL A 116 -18.23 1.58 3.05
CA VAL A 116 -16.78 1.57 3.20
C VAL A 116 -16.22 0.29 2.56
N PRO A 117 -15.36 0.38 1.54
CA PRO A 117 -14.75 -0.80 0.93
C PRO A 117 -13.88 -1.58 1.92
N GLU A 118 -13.88 -2.91 1.83
CA GLU A 118 -13.06 -3.77 2.69
C GLU A 118 -11.56 -3.48 2.53
N ASN A 119 -11.11 -3.21 1.30
CA ASN A 119 -9.71 -2.95 0.95
C ASN A 119 -9.32 -1.48 0.98
N PHE A 120 -10.12 -0.60 1.62
CA PHE A 120 -9.91 0.85 1.61
C PHE A 120 -8.50 1.29 2.03
N GLU A 121 -7.88 0.62 3.02
CA GLU A 121 -6.52 0.94 3.47
C GLU A 121 -5.45 0.58 2.44
N GLN A 122 -5.67 -0.46 1.64
CA GLN A 122 -4.70 -1.00 0.68
C GLN A 122 -4.86 -0.40 -0.72
N ASP A 123 -6.06 0.08 -1.05
CA ASP A 123 -6.39 0.63 -2.35
C ASP A 123 -5.77 2.01 -2.57
N ARG A 124 -4.90 2.08 -3.58
CA ARG A 124 -4.20 3.30 -3.99
C ARG A 124 -5.10 4.37 -4.61
N ARG A 125 -6.35 4.02 -4.92
CA ARG A 125 -7.35 4.94 -5.52
C ARG A 125 -7.76 6.02 -4.52
N PHE A 126 -7.81 5.68 -3.22
CA PHE A 126 -8.21 6.59 -2.15
C PHE A 126 -7.06 7.49 -1.65
N GLY A 127 -6.14 7.85 -2.54
CA GLY A 127 -5.01 8.72 -2.22
C GLY A 127 -3.91 8.08 -1.35
N PRO A 128 -2.85 8.85 -1.07
CA PRO A 128 -1.71 8.41 -0.28
C PRO A 128 -2.07 8.23 1.20
N ILE A 129 -1.38 7.31 1.88
CA ILE A 129 -1.58 7.01 3.32
C ILE A 129 -0.71 7.89 4.24
N ALA A 130 0.28 8.59 3.69
CA ALA A 130 1.28 9.30 4.47
C ALA A 130 0.72 10.54 5.17
N GLY A 131 0.95 10.65 6.48
CA GLY A 131 0.61 11.81 7.30
C GLY A 131 -0.89 12.00 7.54
N THR A 132 -1.70 10.95 7.36
CA THR A 132 -3.16 11.00 7.49
C THR A 132 -3.66 9.90 8.40
N CYS A 133 -4.92 9.98 8.81
CA CYS A 133 -5.63 8.86 9.44
C CYS A 133 -6.67 8.24 8.52
N PHE A 134 -7.17 7.06 8.91
CA PHE A 134 -8.23 6.34 8.20
C PHE A 134 -9.47 7.23 7.98
N GLU A 135 -9.89 7.93 9.03
CA GLU A 135 -11.11 8.72 9.05
C GLU A 135 -11.02 9.94 8.14
N GLU A 136 -9.92 10.68 8.19
CA GLU A 136 -9.65 11.80 7.28
C GLU A 136 -9.60 11.35 5.83
N ARG A 137 -8.93 10.24 5.53
CA ARG A 137 -8.91 9.69 4.17
C ARG A 137 -10.30 9.31 3.69
N MET A 138 -11.15 8.78 4.57
CA MET A 138 -12.52 8.42 4.22
C MET A 138 -13.36 9.66 3.91
N ILE A 139 -13.22 10.72 4.71
CA ILE A 139 -13.87 12.02 4.45
C ILE A 139 -13.36 12.63 3.14
N GLN A 140 -12.05 12.54 2.85
CA GLN A 140 -11.50 12.97 1.57
C GLN A 140 -12.05 12.15 0.40
N ALA A 141 -12.15 10.84 0.53
CA ALA A 141 -12.73 9.96 -0.48
C ALA A 141 -14.20 10.31 -0.75
N TYR A 142 -14.96 10.64 0.30
CA TYR A 142 -16.31 11.16 0.19
C TYR A 142 -16.35 12.47 -0.59
N ASN A 143 -15.53 13.47 -0.22
CA ASN A 143 -15.47 14.77 -0.89
C ASN A 143 -15.10 14.66 -2.38
N LEU A 144 -14.35 13.62 -2.75
CA LEU A 144 -13.97 13.30 -4.12
C LEU A 144 -15.00 12.44 -4.87
N GLY A 145 -16.11 12.06 -4.23
CA GLY A 145 -17.16 11.23 -4.83
C GLY A 145 -16.71 9.80 -5.15
N MET A 146 -15.72 9.28 -4.41
CA MET A 146 -15.16 7.93 -4.63
C MET A 146 -15.86 6.83 -3.82
N LEU A 147 -16.78 7.20 -2.92
CA LEU A 147 -17.54 6.26 -2.12
C LEU A 147 -18.91 6.01 -2.74
N GLU A 148 -19.36 4.76 -2.67
CA GLU A 148 -20.67 4.36 -3.15
C GLU A 148 -21.70 4.50 -2.01
N PRO A 149 -22.89 5.03 -2.28
CA PRO A 149 -23.96 5.11 -1.29
C PRO A 149 -24.48 3.70 -0.95
N ILE A 150 -24.88 3.47 0.30
CA ILE A 150 -25.42 2.17 0.73
C ILE A 150 -26.78 1.89 0.08
N GLU A 151 -27.59 2.93 -0.06
CA GLU A 151 -28.93 2.89 -0.67
C GLU A 151 -29.00 3.98 -1.74
N GLU A 152 -29.78 3.73 -2.81
CA GLU A 152 -29.90 4.68 -3.92
C GLU A 152 -30.47 6.04 -3.49
N GLU A 153 -31.30 6.08 -2.44
CA GLU A 153 -31.85 7.32 -1.87
C GLU A 153 -30.76 8.22 -1.27
N ASN A 154 -29.74 7.60 -0.68
CA ASN A 154 -28.61 8.29 -0.05
C ASN A 154 -27.68 8.95 -1.07
N ALA A 155 -27.79 8.61 -2.35
CA ALA A 155 -27.01 9.24 -3.42
C ALA A 155 -27.29 10.75 -3.55
N SER A 156 -28.46 11.20 -3.09
CA SER A 156 -28.86 12.61 -3.11
C SER A 156 -28.41 13.40 -1.87
N ILE A 157 -27.93 12.71 -0.83
CA ILE A 157 -27.56 13.33 0.44
C ILE A 157 -26.17 13.95 0.32
N GLU A 158 -26.12 15.26 0.46
CA GLU A 158 -24.87 16.01 0.57
C GLU A 158 -24.50 16.22 2.04
N LEU A 159 -23.27 15.89 2.40
CA LEU A 159 -22.71 16.04 3.73
C LEU A 159 -21.63 17.11 3.71
N CYS A 160 -21.66 17.99 4.70
CA CYS A 160 -20.64 19.01 4.83
C CYS A 160 -19.51 18.54 5.75
N SER A 161 -18.28 18.54 5.25
CA SER A 161 -17.09 18.15 6.02
C SER A 161 -16.69 19.15 7.10
N SER A 162 -17.17 20.40 7.03
CA SER A 162 -16.77 21.48 7.93
C SER A 162 -17.66 21.57 9.17
N CYS A 163 -18.98 21.47 8.98
CA CYS A 163 -19.97 21.60 10.07
C CYS A 163 -20.61 20.27 10.47
N ALA A 164 -20.29 19.16 9.78
CA ALA A 164 -20.85 17.83 10.02
C ALA A 164 -22.39 17.83 9.98
N SER A 165 -22.98 18.53 9.00
CA SER A 165 -24.44 18.54 8.79
C SER A 165 -24.81 18.13 7.36
N GLU A 166 -26.06 17.72 7.22
CA GLU A 166 -26.65 17.22 5.97
C GLU A 166 -27.29 18.38 5.17
N GLY A 167 -27.35 18.23 3.85
CA GLY A 167 -28.06 19.13 2.93
C GLY A 167 -27.21 20.17 2.21
N HIS A 168 -25.89 20.21 2.41
CA HIS A 168 -24.98 21.07 1.65
C HIS A 168 -23.56 20.51 1.59
N LYS A 169 -22.80 20.89 0.57
CA LYS A 169 -21.36 20.63 0.46
C LYS A 169 -20.54 21.61 1.29
N SER A 170 -19.28 21.26 1.55
CA SER A 170 -18.34 22.11 2.29
C SER A 170 -18.12 23.50 1.66
N VAL A 171 -18.28 23.61 0.34
CA VAL A 171 -18.16 24.87 -0.41
C VAL A 171 -19.28 25.85 -0.06
N ASP A 172 -20.49 25.35 0.19
CA ASP A 172 -21.69 26.15 0.46
C ASP A 172 -22.01 26.21 1.96
N CYS A 173 -20.98 26.05 2.81
CA CYS A 173 -21.18 25.96 4.25
C CYS A 173 -21.44 27.33 4.89
N PRO A 174 -22.57 27.53 5.59
CA PRO A 174 -22.91 28.81 6.20
C PRO A 174 -22.03 29.16 7.42
N GLN A 175 -21.25 28.21 7.96
CA GLN A 175 -20.30 28.50 9.04
C GLN A 175 -18.99 29.12 8.55
N LEU A 176 -18.70 29.03 7.24
CA LEU A 176 -17.47 29.54 6.64
C LEU A 176 -17.67 30.84 5.84
N LEU A 177 -18.93 31.25 5.65
CA LEU A 177 -19.35 32.50 5.02
C LEU A 177 -19.58 33.59 6.08
#